data_AF-A0A7W1V814-F1
#
_entry.id   AF-A0A7W1V814-F1
#
_cell.length_a   1.000
_cell.length_b   1.000
_cell.length_c   1.000
_cell.angle_alpha   90.00
_cell.angle_beta   90.00
_cell.angle_gamma   90.00
#
_symmetry.space_group_name_H-M   'P 1'
#
loop_
_entity.id
_entity.type
_entity.pdbx_description
1 polymer ?
#
loop_
_entity_poly.entity_id
_entity_poly.type
_entity_poly.pdbx_seq_one_letter_code
_entity_poly.pdbx_strand_id
1 'polypeptide(L)'
;MPECKQYGGITRDELLNLREDLADEGIIVPEGDDVEVEGPYGIKLSATYDEQKETLKICITKKPFYIPESAVWNIVDTGTAPYVGD
;
A
#
# COMPACT_ATOMS: atom_id res chain seq x y z
N MET A 1 10.20 -13.82 -5.95
CA MET A 1 9.76 -12.73 -6.85
C MET A 1 9.13 -11.67 -5.97
N PRO A 2 9.24 -10.36 -6.26
CA PRO A 2 8.49 -9.37 -5.50
C PRO A 2 7.00 -9.67 -5.68
N GLU A 3 6.32 -9.94 -4.57
CA GLU A 3 4.90 -10.28 -4.59
C GLU A 3 4.11 -8.99 -4.65
N CYS A 4 3.27 -8.87 -5.67
CA CYS A 4 2.50 -7.67 -5.93
C CYS A 4 1.00 -7.98 -5.89
N LYS A 5 0.23 -7.12 -5.25
CA LYS A 5 -1.24 -7.05 -5.36
C LYS A 5 -1.63 -5.78 -6.08
N GLN A 6 -2.77 -5.83 -6.76
CA GLN A 6 -3.41 -4.67 -7.36
C GLN A 6 -4.78 -4.46 -6.73
N TYR A 7 -5.09 -3.20 -6.49
CA TYR A 7 -6.32 -2.70 -5.92
C TYR A 7 -6.92 -1.72 -6.92
N GLY A 8 -8.10 -2.03 -7.45
CA GLY A 8 -8.81 -1.19 -8.41
C GLY A 8 -9.84 -0.30 -7.73
N GLY A 9 -10.31 0.72 -8.45
CA GLY A 9 -11.37 1.62 -8.00
C GLY A 9 -10.92 2.65 -6.97
N ILE A 10 -9.61 2.85 -6.79
CA ILE A 10 -9.08 3.86 -5.87
C ILE A 10 -8.88 5.14 -6.66
N THR A 11 -9.69 6.17 -6.37
CA THR A 11 -9.53 7.51 -6.95
C THR A 11 -8.36 8.26 -6.33
N ARG A 12 -7.94 9.38 -6.94
CA ARG A 12 -6.82 10.17 -6.42
C ARG A 12 -7.12 10.83 -5.08
N ASP A 13 -8.35 11.26 -4.87
CA ASP A 13 -8.83 11.78 -3.57
C ASP A 13 -8.79 10.68 -2.50
N GLU A 14 -9.22 9.46 -2.82
CA GLU A 14 -9.13 8.31 -1.91
C GLU A 14 -7.70 7.90 -1.60
N LEU A 15 -6.80 7.98 -2.58
CA LEU A 15 -5.37 7.77 -2.34
C LEU A 15 -4.80 8.80 -1.37
N LEU A 16 -5.23 10.07 -1.46
CA LEU A 16 -4.80 11.12 -0.53
C LEU A 16 -5.34 10.86 0.88
N ASN A 17 -6.62 10.52 1.02
CA ASN A 17 -7.21 10.14 2.30
C ASN A 17 -6.49 8.93 2.93
N LEU A 18 -6.20 7.90 2.12
CA LEU A 18 -5.43 6.73 2.55
C LEU A 18 -4.05 7.12 3.08
N ARG A 19 -3.37 8.09 2.46
CA ARG A 19 -2.08 8.58 2.95
C ARG A 19 -2.20 9.29 4.28
N GLU A 20 -3.25 10.07 4.48
CA GLU A 20 -3.50 10.75 5.75
C GLU A 20 -3.82 9.75 6.87
N ASP A 21 -4.70 8.77 6.62
CA ASP A 21 -4.98 7.69 7.58
C ASP A 21 -3.71 6.90 7.95
N LEU A 22 -2.89 6.55 6.95
CA LEU A 22 -1.63 5.86 7.18
C LEU A 22 -0.63 6.71 7.98
N ALA A 23 -0.60 8.02 7.74
CA ALA A 23 0.25 8.94 8.48
C ALA A 23 -0.17 9.05 9.96
N ASP A 24 -1.47 9.02 10.26
CA ASP A 24 -2.01 8.99 11.62
C ASP A 24 -1.59 7.70 12.37
N GLU A 25 -1.52 6.58 11.65
CA GLU A 25 -0.99 5.30 12.14
C GLU A 25 0.56 5.25 12.18
N GLY A 26 1.24 6.36 11.86
CA GLY A 26 2.69 6.50 11.90
C GLY A 26 3.45 5.96 10.68
N ILE A 27 2.74 5.67 9.59
CA ILE A 27 3.30 5.20 8.32
C ILE A 27 3.37 6.39 7.34
N ILE A 28 4.58 6.89 7.11
CA ILE A 28 4.79 8.01 6.18
C ILE A 28 4.87 7.46 4.75
N VAL A 29 3.82 7.70 3.97
CA VAL A 29 3.80 7.40 2.53
C VAL A 29 4.33 8.62 1.77
N PRO A 30 5.38 8.49 0.94
CA PRO A 30 5.89 9.60 0.15
C PRO A 30 4.82 10.17 -0.80
N GLU A 31 5.00 11.42 -1.21
CA GLU A 31 4.22 11.99 -2.31
C GLU A 31 4.71 11.44 -3.66
N GLY A 32 3.80 11.29 -4.62
CA GLY A 32 4.08 10.79 -5.97
C GLY A 32 3.28 9.54 -6.35
N ASP A 33 3.35 9.13 -7.61
CA ASP A 33 2.60 7.96 -8.11
C ASP A 33 3.41 6.67 -8.00
N ASP A 34 4.70 6.74 -7.71
CA ASP A 34 5.56 5.58 -7.45
C ASP A 34 6.39 5.87 -6.20
N VAL A 35 6.12 5.12 -5.13
CA VAL A 35 6.66 5.41 -3.80
C VAL A 35 7.09 4.13 -3.11
N GLU A 36 8.14 4.23 -2.31
CA GLU A 36 8.55 3.15 -1.41
C GLU A 36 8.21 3.53 0.03
N VAL A 37 7.57 2.60 0.74
CA VAL A 37 7.12 2.75 2.12
C VAL A 37 7.84 1.72 2.97
N GLU A 38 8.44 2.15 4.08
CA GLU A 38 9.00 1.25 5.07
C GLU A 38 8.01 1.09 6.21
N GLY A 39 7.42 -0.10 6.29
CA GLY A 39 6.52 -0.48 7.36
C GLY A 39 7.27 -0.96 8.62
N PRO A 40 6.53 -1.26 9.69
CA PRO A 40 7.11 -1.74 10.93
C PRO A 40 7.89 -3.05 10.69
N TYR A 41 8.87 -3.31 11.57
CA TYR A 41 9.72 -4.51 11.52
C TYR A 41 10.64 -4.61 10.27
N GLY A 42 10.83 -3.51 9.54
CA GLY A 42 11.75 -3.44 8.38
C GLY A 42 11.18 -4.04 7.10
N ILE A 43 9.86 -4.10 6.99
CA ILE A 43 9.15 -4.46 5.76
C ILE A 43 9.26 -3.26 4.80
N LYS A 44 9.64 -3.48 3.55
CA LYS A 44 9.57 -2.47 2.49
C LYS A 44 8.54 -2.86 1.47
N LEU A 45 7.67 -1.91 1.18
CA LEU A 45 6.63 -1.99 0.17
C LEU A 45 6.92 -0.92 -0.88
N SER A 46 6.66 -1.23 -2.13
CA SER A 46 6.60 -0.26 -3.23
C SER A 46 5.15 -0.14 -3.64
N ALA A 47 4.61 1.07 -3.64
CA ALA A 47 3.26 1.38 -4.07
C ALA A 47 3.32 2.24 -5.33
N THR A 48 2.70 1.76 -6.40
CA THR A 48 2.57 2.45 -7.68
C THR A 48 1.09 2.70 -7.97
N TYR A 49 0.70 3.96 -8.08
CA TYR A 49 -0.63 4.39 -8.45
C TYR A 49 -0.71 4.71 -9.95
N ASP A 50 -1.75 4.20 -10.62
CA ASP A 50 -2.07 4.49 -12.01
C ASP A 50 -3.40 5.26 -12.06
N GLU A 51 -3.32 6.57 -12.24
CA GLU A 51 -4.47 7.47 -12.27
C GLU A 51 -5.43 7.19 -13.45
N GLN A 52 -4.90 6.76 -14.61
CA GLN A 52 -5.74 6.48 -15.77
C GLN A 52 -6.60 5.23 -15.58
N LYS A 53 -6.13 4.30 -14.75
CA LYS A 53 -6.82 3.05 -14.43
C LYS A 53 -7.45 3.05 -13.05
N GLU A 54 -7.30 4.13 -12.29
CA GLU A 54 -7.74 4.23 -10.88
C GLU A 54 -7.29 3.00 -10.07
N THR A 55 -6.03 2.62 -10.26
CA THR A 55 -5.49 1.35 -9.74
C THR A 55 -4.24 1.61 -8.90
N LEU A 56 -4.24 1.12 -7.66
CA LEU A 56 -3.07 1.09 -6.78
C LEU A 56 -2.44 -0.30 -6.81
N LYS A 57 -1.17 -0.38 -7.22
CA LYS A 57 -0.36 -1.59 -7.19
C LYS A 57 0.59 -1.53 -6.00
N ILE A 58 0.59 -2.54 -5.15
CA ILE A 58 1.51 -2.63 -4.01
C ILE A 58 2.36 -3.89 -4.18
N CYS A 59 3.66 -3.76 -4.02
CA CYS A 59 4.65 -4.84 -4.13
C CYS A 59 5.50 -4.93 -2.88
N ILE A 60 5.71 -6.12 -2.35
CA ILE A 60 6.66 -6.35 -1.26
C ILE A 60 8.07 -6.40 -1.85
N THR A 61 8.87 -5.35 -1.61
CA THR A 61 10.26 -5.27 -2.09
C THR A 61 11.24 -5.88 -1.08
N LYS A 62 10.92 -5.81 0.21
CA LYS A 62 11.71 -6.42 1.29
C LYS A 62 10.81 -6.91 2.40
N LYS A 63 11.02 -8.15 2.85
CA LYS A 63 10.31 -8.72 4.00
C LYS A 63 11.31 -9.44 4.92
N PRO A 64 11.27 -9.21 6.24
CA PRO A 64 12.02 -10.03 7.18
C PRO A 64 11.51 -11.48 7.20
N PHE A 65 12.42 -12.45 7.40
CA PHE A 65 12.09 -13.89 7.35
C PHE A 65 11.06 -14.36 8.39
N TYR A 66 10.91 -13.63 9.50
CA TYR A 66 10.02 -14.01 10.61
C TYR A 66 8.58 -13.51 10.46
N ILE A 67 8.28 -12.67 9.46
CA ILE A 67 6.91 -12.18 9.22
C ILE A 67 6.27 -12.96 8.05
N PRO A 68 5.12 -13.62 8.28
CA PRO A 68 4.40 -14.28 7.20
C PRO A 68 3.83 -13.27 6.22
N GLU A 69 3.87 -13.57 4.92
CA GLU A 69 3.28 -12.68 3.89
C GLU A 69 1.83 -12.33 4.18
N SER A 70 1.04 -13.32 4.62
CA SER A 70 -0.37 -13.13 4.94
C SER A 70 -0.58 -12.03 5.97
N ALA A 71 0.32 -11.84 6.93
CA ALA A 71 0.19 -10.76 7.91
C ALA A 71 0.42 -9.38 7.26
N VAL A 72 1.40 -9.28 6.35
CA VAL A 72 1.67 -8.04 5.60
C VAL A 72 0.46 -7.69 4.75
N TRP A 73 -0.05 -8.65 3.98
CA TRP A 73 -1.21 -8.41 3.14
C TRP A 73 -2.47 -8.11 3.95
N ASN A 74 -2.67 -8.72 5.13
CA ASN A 74 -3.83 -8.42 5.95
C ASN A 74 -3.85 -6.96 6.43
N ILE A 75 -2.68 -6.39 6.77
CA ILE A 75 -2.56 -4.97 7.12
C ILE A 75 -2.88 -4.10 5.90
N VAL A 76 -2.30 -4.42 4.75
CA VAL A 76 -2.53 -3.68 3.50
C VAL A 76 -3.99 -3.74 3.09
N ASP A 77 -4.59 -4.93 3.05
CA ASP A 77 -6.00 -5.15 2.72
C ASP A 77 -6.93 -4.43 3.70
N THR A 78 -6.59 -4.37 5.00
CA THR A 78 -7.38 -3.62 5.99
C THR A 78 -7.33 -2.12 5.72
N GLY A 79 -6.15 -1.58 5.38
CA GLY A 79 -5.98 -0.16 5.06
C GLY A 79 -6.60 0.22 3.72
N THR A 80 -6.58 -0.66 2.71
CA THR A 80 -7.16 -0.39 1.39
C THR A 80 -8.64 -0.75 1.29
N ALA A 81 -9.18 -1.60 2.16
CA ALA A 81 -10.59 -2.02 2.18
C ALA A 81 -11.62 -0.86 2.06
N PRO A 82 -11.49 0.28 2.75
CA PRO A 82 -12.45 1.37 2.61
C PRO A 82 -12.39 2.12 1.27
N TYR A 83 -11.33 1.90 0.48
CA TYR A 83 -11.04 2.61 -0.77
C TYR A 83 -11.14 1.74 -2.02
N VAL A 84 -11.23 0.41 -1.86
CA VAL A 84 -11.40 -0.51 -2.97
C VAL A 84 -12.88 -0.60 -3.30
N GLY A 85 -13.25 -0.16 -4.51
CA GLY A 85 -14.61 -0.33 -5.03
C GLY A 85 -14.95 -1.82 -5.24
N ASP A 86 -16.13 -2.23 -4.79
CA ASP A 86 -16.73 -3.57 -4.98
C ASP A 86 -16.80 -3.99 -6.46
#